data_AF-A0A1M6D9K9-F1
#
_entry.id   AF-A0A1M6D9K9-F1
#
_cell.length_a   1.000
_cell.length_b   1.000
_cell.length_c   1.000
_cell.angle_alpha   90.00
_cell.angle_beta   90.00
_cell.angle_gamma   90.00
#
_symmetry.space_group_name_H-M   'P 1'
#
loop_
_entity.id
_entity.type
_entity.pdbx_description
1 polymer ?
#
loop_
_entity_poly.entity_id
_entity_poly.type
_entity_poly.pdbx_seq_one_letter_code
_entity_poly.pdbx_strand_id
1 'polypeptide(L)'
;MDKIVLYHGSLTKTFTPRYGLGEEKHDYGKGFYLTENDDLAQEWAVCRPDVKNGYVHQYELDLDGLKVLDFQKEDVLAWLAELMKHRDADDSKRYRVLATKFIEKYGIDTSGYDVIKGWRADASYFYIAKEFVRDNKDIRILKDLLSLGGLGIQYCIKSEKAYSQLKEIENGLRIVDYEVFNEKYNSRDAEARKKMRELVDSDANEVEKVFSTLL
;
A
#
# COMPACT_ATOMS: atom_id res chain seq x y z
N MET A 1 2.52 5.90 -26.36
CA MET A 1 1.33 5.25 -25.79
C MET A 1 1.85 4.35 -24.69
N ASP A 2 1.81 4.84 -23.47
CA ASP A 2 2.36 4.14 -22.31
C ASP A 2 1.24 3.33 -21.69
N LYS A 3 1.02 2.14 -22.26
CA LYS A 3 0.09 1.15 -21.72
C LYS A 3 0.82 0.25 -20.75
N ILE A 4 0.19 -0.05 -19.62
CA ILE A 4 0.75 -0.95 -18.60
C ILE A 4 -0.24 -2.07 -18.28
N VAL A 5 0.31 -3.23 -17.94
CA VAL A 5 -0.45 -4.38 -17.47
C VAL A 5 -0.46 -4.38 -15.95
N LEU A 6 -1.65 -4.49 -15.38
CA LEU A 6 -1.88 -4.50 -13.94
C LEU A 6 -2.74 -5.68 -13.52
N TYR A 7 -2.55 -6.14 -12.31
CA TYR A 7 -3.21 -7.30 -11.72
C TYR A 7 -3.94 -6.92 -10.45
N HIS A 8 -5.13 -7.49 -10.27
CA HIS A 8 -5.93 -7.34 -9.06
C HIS A 8 -6.26 -8.72 -8.48
N GLY A 9 -5.79 -8.98 -7.26
CA GLY A 9 -6.17 -10.17 -6.49
C GLY A 9 -7.51 -9.96 -5.81
N SER A 10 -8.45 -10.89 -6.04
CA SER A 10 -9.82 -10.84 -5.53
C SER A 10 -10.24 -12.17 -4.91
N LEU A 11 -11.10 -12.10 -3.89
CA LEU A 11 -11.79 -13.26 -3.32
C LEU A 11 -13.03 -13.66 -4.14
N THR A 12 -13.48 -12.77 -5.01
CA THR A 12 -14.68 -12.96 -5.85
C THR A 12 -14.28 -13.10 -7.31
N LYS A 13 -14.85 -14.12 -7.97
CA LYS A 13 -14.58 -14.42 -9.39
C LYS A 13 -15.06 -13.31 -10.34
N THR A 14 -16.14 -12.65 -9.95
CA THR A 14 -16.83 -11.67 -10.80
C THR A 14 -17.14 -10.44 -9.99
N PHE A 15 -16.53 -9.32 -10.38
CA PHE A 15 -16.90 -8.00 -9.92
C PHE A 15 -16.59 -7.00 -11.04
N THR A 16 -17.12 -5.78 -10.94
CA THR A 16 -16.79 -4.70 -11.87
C THR A 16 -16.26 -3.54 -11.05
N PRO A 17 -15.00 -3.09 -11.25
CA PRO A 17 -14.50 -1.90 -10.59
C PRO A 17 -15.34 -0.70 -11.05
N ARG A 18 -15.82 0.09 -10.09
CA ARG A 18 -16.61 1.31 -10.36
C ARG A 18 -16.01 2.48 -9.61
N TYR A 19 -15.95 3.62 -10.28
CA TYR A 19 -15.57 4.88 -9.67
C TYR A 19 -16.49 5.19 -8.47
N GLY A 20 -15.92 5.81 -7.43
CA GLY A 20 -16.62 6.16 -6.20
C GLY A 20 -16.89 4.99 -5.24
N LEU A 21 -16.55 3.75 -5.61
CA LEU A 21 -16.59 2.59 -4.73
C LEU A 21 -15.20 2.26 -4.15
N GLY A 22 -15.18 1.42 -3.12
CA GLY A 22 -13.97 1.02 -2.39
C GLY A 22 -13.97 1.50 -0.95
N GLU A 23 -13.03 0.99 -0.15
CA GLU A 23 -12.89 1.34 1.25
C GLU A 23 -12.08 2.63 1.44
N GLU A 24 -12.52 3.47 2.37
CA GLU A 24 -11.81 4.73 2.69
C GLU A 24 -10.47 4.48 3.39
N LYS A 25 -10.36 3.38 4.15
CA LYS A 25 -9.20 3.07 5.01
C LYS A 25 -8.10 2.26 4.32
N HIS A 26 -8.01 2.36 2.99
CA HIS A 26 -6.89 1.82 2.23
C HIS A 26 -5.72 2.82 2.14
N ASP A 27 -4.57 2.35 1.67
CA ASP A 27 -3.30 3.09 1.70
C ASP A 27 -3.37 4.48 1.03
N TYR A 28 -4.10 4.58 -0.08
CA TYR A 28 -4.27 5.81 -0.87
C TYR A 28 -5.75 6.27 -0.89
N GLY A 29 -6.50 5.89 0.15
CA GLY A 29 -7.92 6.16 0.30
C GLY A 29 -8.79 5.35 -0.65
N LYS A 30 -10.03 5.78 -0.85
CA LYS A 30 -10.97 5.12 -1.77
C LYS A 30 -10.44 5.10 -3.21
N GLY A 31 -10.59 3.94 -3.87
CA GLY A 31 -10.19 3.72 -5.26
C GLY A 31 -10.08 2.22 -5.58
N PHE A 32 -9.68 1.91 -6.81
CA PHE A 32 -9.42 0.53 -7.24
C PHE A 32 -7.92 0.24 -7.26
N TYR A 33 -7.51 -0.84 -6.60
CA TYR A 33 -6.11 -1.14 -6.31
C TYR A 33 -5.61 -2.30 -7.16
N LEU A 34 -4.49 -2.09 -7.84
CA LEU A 34 -3.82 -3.08 -8.68
C LEU A 34 -2.31 -3.07 -8.45
N THR A 35 -1.59 -4.02 -9.02
CA THR A 35 -0.13 -4.06 -9.02
C THR A 35 0.42 -4.58 -10.36
N GLU A 36 1.64 -4.20 -10.73
CA GLU A 36 2.33 -4.80 -11.88
C GLU A 36 2.86 -6.21 -11.54
N ASN A 37 2.92 -6.57 -10.26
CA ASN A 37 3.47 -7.85 -9.81
C ASN A 37 2.37 -8.91 -9.68
N ASP A 38 2.32 -9.80 -10.66
CA ASP A 38 1.39 -10.92 -10.71
C ASP A 38 1.45 -11.83 -9.47
N ASP A 39 2.66 -12.22 -9.05
CA ASP A 39 2.85 -13.11 -7.90
C ASP A 39 2.27 -12.48 -6.62
N LEU A 40 2.47 -11.17 -6.43
CA LEU A 40 1.88 -10.46 -5.29
C LEU A 40 0.35 -10.37 -5.39
N ALA A 41 -0.20 -10.13 -6.58
CA ALA A 41 -1.66 -10.16 -6.77
C ALA A 41 -2.25 -11.54 -6.41
N GLN A 42 -1.56 -12.62 -6.76
CA GLN A 42 -1.94 -13.98 -6.37
C GLN A 42 -1.85 -14.19 -4.86
N GLU A 43 -0.74 -13.80 -4.21
CA GLU A 43 -0.60 -13.84 -2.75
C GLU A 43 -1.75 -13.09 -2.04
N TRP A 44 -2.14 -11.91 -2.54
CA TRP A 44 -3.19 -11.09 -1.91
C TRP A 44 -4.60 -11.66 -2.12
N ALA A 45 -4.82 -12.40 -3.21
CA ALA A 45 -6.10 -13.07 -3.47
C ALA A 45 -6.37 -14.23 -2.50
N VAL A 46 -5.34 -14.78 -1.85
CA VAL A 46 -5.45 -15.94 -0.94
C VAL A 46 -4.85 -15.68 0.45
N CYS A 47 -4.66 -14.43 0.85
CA CYS A 47 -4.06 -14.10 2.14
C CYS A 47 -5.00 -14.34 3.34
N ARG A 48 -6.30 -14.57 3.09
CA ARG A 48 -7.29 -14.82 4.15
C ARG A 48 -7.38 -16.31 4.45
N PRO A 49 -7.18 -16.74 5.71
CA PRO A 49 -7.10 -18.15 6.06
C PRO A 49 -8.43 -18.92 5.90
N ASP A 50 -9.56 -18.21 5.87
CA ASP A 50 -10.90 -18.75 5.71
C ASP A 50 -11.38 -18.79 4.25
N VAL A 51 -10.60 -18.25 3.30
CA VAL A 51 -10.98 -18.17 1.89
C VAL A 51 -10.01 -18.96 1.02
N LYS A 52 -10.44 -20.16 0.62
CA LYS A 52 -9.64 -21.05 -0.23
C LYS A 52 -9.67 -20.74 -1.72
N ASN A 53 -10.58 -19.88 -2.17
CA ASN A 53 -10.72 -19.51 -3.58
C ASN A 53 -10.22 -18.08 -3.79
N GLY A 54 -9.12 -17.93 -4.51
CA GLY A 54 -8.60 -16.64 -4.97
C GLY A 54 -8.63 -16.53 -6.49
N TYR A 55 -8.79 -15.31 -6.98
CA TYR A 55 -8.81 -14.99 -8.40
C TYR A 55 -7.88 -13.82 -8.67
N VAL A 56 -7.20 -13.84 -9.81
CA VAL A 56 -6.45 -12.68 -10.31
C VAL A 56 -7.06 -12.21 -11.61
N HIS A 57 -7.46 -10.94 -11.61
CA HIS A 57 -7.93 -10.23 -12.77
C HIS A 57 -6.77 -9.44 -13.39
N GLN A 58 -6.73 -9.38 -14.71
CA GLN A 58 -5.69 -8.66 -15.45
C GLN A 58 -6.32 -7.49 -16.21
N TYR A 59 -5.66 -6.34 -16.14
CA TYR A 59 -6.10 -5.09 -16.73
C TYR A 59 -5.00 -4.48 -17.58
N GLU A 60 -5.39 -3.79 -18.64
CA GLU A 60 -4.56 -2.84 -19.37
C GLU A 60 -5.00 -1.42 -18.94
N LEU A 61 -4.06 -0.62 -18.46
CA LEU A 61 -4.27 0.80 -18.18
C LEU A 61 -3.54 1.62 -19.25
N ASP A 62 -4.30 2.45 -19.97
CA ASP A 62 -3.73 3.47 -20.84
C ASP A 62 -3.39 4.71 -20.01
N LEU A 63 -2.11 5.09 -19.93
CA LEU A 63 -1.66 6.25 -19.16
C LEU A 63 -1.76 7.56 -19.94
N ASP A 64 -2.18 7.54 -21.21
CA ASP A 64 -2.22 8.75 -22.03
C ASP A 64 -3.12 9.82 -21.40
N GLY A 65 -2.54 11.01 -21.23
CA GLY A 65 -3.19 12.14 -20.59
C GLY A 65 -3.58 11.96 -19.11
N LEU A 66 -3.20 10.87 -18.42
CA LEU A 66 -3.48 10.70 -16.99
C LEU A 66 -2.41 11.41 -16.14
N LYS A 67 -2.85 12.10 -15.08
CA LYS A 67 -1.95 12.63 -14.07
C LYS A 67 -1.63 11.54 -13.04
N VAL A 68 -0.39 11.07 -13.04
CA VAL A 68 0.08 10.00 -12.13
C VAL A 68 0.97 10.60 -11.04
N LEU A 69 0.63 10.35 -9.77
CA LEU A 69 1.53 10.60 -8.64
C LEU A 69 2.29 9.31 -8.33
N ASP A 70 3.63 9.38 -8.24
CA ASP A 70 4.47 8.23 -7.92
C ASP A 70 5.26 8.47 -6.63
N PHE A 71 4.74 7.95 -5.51
CA PHE A 71 5.37 8.10 -4.20
C PHE A 71 6.77 7.48 -4.12
N GLN A 72 7.16 6.60 -5.06
CA GLN A 72 8.54 6.10 -5.12
C GLN A 72 9.57 7.17 -5.44
N LYS A 73 9.13 8.28 -6.04
CA LYS A 73 9.96 9.44 -6.39
C LYS A 73 9.92 10.53 -5.32
N GLU A 74 9.10 10.33 -4.29
CA GLU A 74 8.90 11.28 -3.19
C GLU A 74 9.66 10.83 -1.93
N ASP A 75 9.71 11.71 -0.92
CA ASP A 75 10.26 11.37 0.39
C ASP A 75 9.38 10.35 1.13
N VAL A 76 10.01 9.47 1.92
CA VAL A 76 9.29 8.47 2.74
C VAL A 76 8.30 9.13 3.71
N LEU A 77 8.60 10.35 4.18
CA LEU A 77 7.71 11.14 5.03
C LEU A 77 6.46 11.59 4.28
N ALA A 78 6.57 11.91 2.98
CA ALA A 78 5.41 12.27 2.15
C ALA A 78 4.49 11.07 1.94
N TRP A 79 5.07 9.89 1.70
CA TRP A 79 4.29 8.65 1.62
C TRP A 79 3.64 8.27 2.96
N LEU A 80 4.37 8.38 4.08
CA LEU A 80 3.81 8.16 5.42
C LEU A 80 2.68 9.15 5.71
N ALA A 81 2.83 10.42 5.33
CA ALA A 81 1.79 11.43 5.48
C ALA A 81 0.54 11.06 4.68
N GLU A 82 0.69 10.56 3.45
CA GLU A 82 -0.44 10.07 2.66
C GLU A 82 -1.16 8.92 3.35
N LEU A 83 -0.42 7.94 3.88
CA LEU A 83 -1.01 6.82 4.62
C LEU A 83 -1.78 7.28 5.85
N MET A 84 -1.23 8.24 6.60
CA MET A 84 -1.87 8.79 7.81
C MET A 84 -3.14 9.60 7.52
N LYS A 85 -3.37 10.07 6.28
CA LYS A 85 -4.64 10.71 5.91
C LYS A 85 -5.81 9.73 5.90
N HIS A 86 -5.53 8.47 5.53
CA HIS A 86 -6.56 7.46 5.28
C HIS A 86 -6.62 6.42 6.41
N ARG A 87 -5.52 6.26 7.16
CA ARG A 87 -5.38 5.21 8.16
C ARG A 87 -4.79 5.77 9.47
N ASP A 88 -5.54 5.63 10.55
CA ASP A 88 -5.06 5.98 11.88
C ASP A 88 -4.02 4.96 12.37
N ALA A 89 -2.80 5.40 12.67
CA ALA A 89 -1.76 4.56 13.26
C ALA A 89 -1.94 4.37 14.78
N ASP A 90 -2.64 5.29 15.44
CA ASP A 90 -2.92 5.29 16.88
C ASP A 90 -4.22 6.09 17.14
N ASP A 91 -4.83 5.95 18.32
CA ASP A 91 -6.10 6.60 18.70
C ASP A 91 -5.94 7.59 19.86
N SER A 92 -4.71 7.85 20.29
CA SER A 92 -4.41 8.79 21.36
C SER A 92 -4.66 10.25 20.95
N LYS A 93 -4.94 11.10 21.96
CA LYS A 93 -5.03 12.56 21.76
C LYS A 93 -3.73 13.13 21.20
N ARG A 94 -2.58 12.63 21.68
CA ARG A 94 -1.24 13.04 21.20
C ARG A 94 -1.11 12.74 19.70
N TYR A 95 -1.43 11.52 19.27
CA TYR A 95 -1.39 11.16 17.86
C TYR A 95 -2.25 12.09 17.01
N ARG A 96 -3.52 12.29 17.34
CA ARG A 96 -4.42 13.15 16.53
C ARG A 96 -3.86 14.55 16.30
N VAL A 97 -3.31 15.18 17.34
CA VAL A 97 -2.73 16.54 17.22
C VAL A 97 -1.47 16.55 16.36
N LEU A 98 -0.58 15.58 16.56
CA LEU A 98 0.70 15.54 15.85
C LEU A 98 0.56 15.04 14.41
N ALA A 99 -0.35 14.10 14.15
CA ALA A 99 -0.67 13.58 12.83
C ALA A 99 -1.18 14.68 11.90
N THR A 100 -2.07 15.56 12.38
CA THR A 100 -2.54 16.71 11.59
C THR A 100 -1.37 17.61 11.18
N LYS A 101 -0.48 17.97 12.12
CA LYS A 101 0.72 18.78 11.81
C LYS A 101 1.67 18.08 10.85
N PHE A 102 1.84 16.77 11.00
CA PHE A 102 2.68 15.97 10.12
C PHE A 102 2.15 15.97 8.69
N ILE A 103 0.84 15.74 8.53
CA ILE A 103 0.15 15.74 7.24
C ILE A 103 0.19 17.13 6.61
N GLU A 104 0.02 18.20 7.40
CA GLU A 104 0.16 19.59 6.91
C GLU A 104 1.58 19.89 6.41
N LYS A 105 2.60 19.34 7.08
CA LYS A 105 4.02 19.60 6.76
C LYS A 105 4.55 18.78 5.59
N TYR A 106 4.22 17.49 5.52
CA TYR A 106 4.79 16.54 4.56
C TYR A 106 3.79 16.03 3.52
N GLY A 107 2.49 16.30 3.70
CA GLY A 107 1.46 15.81 2.81
C GLY A 107 1.48 16.50 1.44
N ILE A 108 1.23 15.70 0.40
CA ILE A 108 1.02 16.18 -0.97
C ILE A 108 -0.48 16.28 -1.22
N ASP A 109 -0.98 17.33 -1.87
CA ASP A 109 -2.39 17.35 -2.32
C ASP A 109 -2.59 16.34 -3.46
N THR A 110 -3.35 15.29 -3.18
CA THR A 110 -3.60 14.18 -4.10
C THR A 110 -4.90 14.31 -4.89
N SER A 111 -5.71 15.34 -4.63
CA SER A 111 -7.06 15.51 -5.20
C SER A 111 -7.10 15.60 -6.73
N GLY A 112 -6.04 16.13 -7.35
CA GLY A 112 -5.95 16.34 -8.79
C GLY A 112 -5.31 15.19 -9.58
N TYR A 113 -5.01 14.06 -8.96
CA TYR A 113 -4.37 12.92 -9.62
C TYR A 113 -5.38 11.85 -10.04
N ASP A 114 -5.18 11.33 -11.25
CA ASP A 114 -6.00 10.28 -11.84
C ASP A 114 -5.60 8.89 -11.32
N VAL A 115 -4.29 8.72 -11.07
CA VAL A 115 -3.69 7.49 -10.55
C VAL A 115 -2.67 7.86 -9.48
N ILE A 116 -2.70 7.15 -8.36
CA ILE A 116 -1.67 7.22 -7.32
C ILE A 116 -0.95 5.89 -7.30
N LYS A 117 0.37 5.88 -7.43
CA LYS A 117 1.19 4.68 -7.28
C LYS A 117 2.24 4.83 -6.19
N GLY A 118 2.57 3.74 -5.53
CA GLY A 118 3.60 3.69 -4.50
C GLY A 118 3.62 2.38 -3.72
N TRP A 119 4.38 2.34 -2.65
CA TRP A 119 4.53 1.13 -1.82
C TRP A 119 3.24 0.73 -1.10
N ARG A 120 3.03 -0.58 -0.97
CA ARG A 120 1.93 -1.17 -0.19
C ARG A 120 2.25 -1.24 1.30
N ALA A 121 1.27 -0.94 2.14
CA ALA A 121 1.33 -1.12 3.59
C ALA A 121 0.47 -2.33 4.04
N ASP A 122 1.10 -3.37 4.57
CA ASP A 122 0.44 -4.55 5.19
C ASP A 122 0.10 -4.33 6.69
N ALA A 123 -0.59 -5.25 7.36
CA ALA A 123 -0.77 -5.30 8.81
C ALA A 123 0.51 -5.02 9.62
N SER A 124 1.67 -5.54 9.20
CA SER A 124 2.97 -5.26 9.83
C SER A 124 3.37 -3.77 9.75
N TYR A 125 2.95 -3.06 8.71
CA TYR A 125 3.13 -1.62 8.56
C TYR A 125 2.49 -0.84 9.71
N PHE A 126 1.29 -1.20 10.15
CA PHE A 126 0.61 -0.47 11.20
C PHE A 126 1.35 -0.51 12.52
N TYR A 127 1.97 -1.66 12.83
CA TYR A 127 2.86 -1.73 13.97
C TYR A 127 4.05 -0.77 13.78
N ILE A 128 4.63 -0.71 12.57
CA ILE A 128 5.72 0.22 12.29
C ILE A 128 5.30 1.69 12.45
N ALA A 129 4.21 2.10 11.82
CA ALA A 129 3.68 3.46 11.93
C ALA A 129 3.34 3.80 13.37
N LYS A 130 2.69 2.90 14.11
CA LYS A 130 2.32 3.08 15.52
C LYS A 130 3.53 3.31 16.41
N GLU A 131 4.57 2.49 16.27
CA GLU A 131 5.80 2.65 17.05
C GLU A 131 6.57 3.91 16.66
N PHE A 132 6.58 4.28 15.37
CA PHE A 132 7.18 5.53 14.92
C PHE A 132 6.49 6.76 15.52
N VAL A 133 5.15 6.83 15.46
CA VAL A 133 4.40 7.98 16.02
C VAL A 133 4.48 8.06 17.55
N ARG A 134 4.90 6.98 18.21
CA ARG A 134 5.19 6.92 19.65
C ARG A 134 6.62 7.29 20.02
N ASP A 135 7.41 7.72 19.04
CA ASP A 135 8.82 8.05 19.18
C ASP A 135 9.74 6.85 19.48
N ASN A 136 9.30 5.61 19.20
CA ASN A 136 10.10 4.41 19.46
C ASN A 136 11.01 4.02 18.28
N LYS A 137 10.93 4.72 17.15
CA LYS A 137 11.65 4.39 15.92
C LYS A 137 12.28 5.62 15.31
N ASP A 138 13.55 5.50 14.98
CA ASP A 138 14.28 6.54 14.26
C ASP A 138 13.89 6.57 12.77
N ILE A 139 13.81 7.77 12.20
CA ILE A 139 13.54 7.97 10.77
C ILE A 139 14.56 7.26 9.87
N ARG A 140 15.81 7.11 10.34
CA ARG A 140 16.90 6.45 9.61
C ARG A 140 16.56 5.02 9.21
N ILE A 141 15.87 4.29 10.09
CA ILE A 141 15.46 2.90 9.84
C ILE A 141 14.04 2.80 9.26
N LEU A 142 13.28 3.90 9.24
CA LEU A 142 11.88 3.87 8.84
C LEU A 142 11.73 3.39 7.39
N LYS A 143 12.54 3.91 6.46
CA LYS A 143 12.48 3.50 5.06
C LYS A 143 12.70 1.99 4.90
N ASP A 144 13.67 1.44 5.62
CA ASP A 144 13.98 0.01 5.58
C ASP A 144 12.83 -0.80 6.18
N LEU A 145 12.33 -0.39 7.35
CA LEU A 145 11.19 -1.02 8.01
C LEU A 145 9.95 -1.05 7.10
N LEU A 146 9.64 0.07 6.44
CA LEU A 146 8.48 0.17 5.55
C LEU A 146 8.66 -0.59 4.23
N SER A 147 9.90 -0.95 3.88
CA SER A 147 10.22 -1.77 2.71
C SER A 147 10.23 -3.27 3.00
N LEU A 148 10.12 -3.67 4.27
CA LEU A 148 10.13 -5.08 4.66
C LEU A 148 8.94 -5.85 4.07
N GLY A 149 9.18 -7.12 3.76
CA GLY A 149 8.22 -7.98 3.07
C GLY A 149 8.20 -7.81 1.56
N GLY A 150 8.74 -6.71 1.02
CA GLY A 150 8.80 -6.52 -0.44
C GLY A 150 7.41 -6.56 -1.07
N LEU A 151 6.45 -5.86 -0.47
CA LEU A 151 5.03 -5.87 -0.83
C LEU A 151 4.73 -5.16 -2.16
N GLY A 152 5.76 -4.80 -2.91
CA GLY A 152 5.68 -4.22 -4.23
C GLY A 152 5.00 -2.85 -4.27
N ILE A 153 4.63 -2.48 -5.49
CA ILE A 153 3.99 -1.21 -5.82
C ILE A 153 2.53 -1.46 -6.13
N GLN A 154 1.67 -0.65 -5.53
CA GLN A 154 0.26 -0.58 -5.85
C GLN A 154 -0.04 0.63 -6.72
N TYR A 155 -1.06 0.48 -7.54
CA TYR A 155 -1.70 1.51 -8.34
C TYR A 155 -3.13 1.67 -7.83
N CYS A 156 -3.46 2.85 -7.34
CA CYS A 156 -4.81 3.24 -6.95
C CYS A 156 -5.42 4.13 -8.05
N ILE A 157 -6.47 3.63 -8.67
CA ILE A 157 -7.24 4.34 -9.71
C ILE A 157 -8.24 5.26 -9.01
N LYS A 158 -8.16 6.57 -9.29
CA LYS A 158 -8.82 7.62 -8.49
C LYS A 158 -9.91 8.39 -9.22
N SER A 159 -9.81 8.59 -10.54
CA SER A 159 -10.73 9.46 -11.29
C SER A 159 -11.54 8.70 -12.34
N GLU A 160 -12.74 9.20 -12.68
CA GLU A 160 -13.57 8.63 -13.77
C GLU A 160 -12.79 8.48 -15.08
N LYS A 161 -11.87 9.41 -15.36
CA LYS A 161 -10.99 9.36 -16.53
C LYS A 161 -10.07 8.13 -16.49
N ALA A 162 -9.43 7.86 -15.35
CA ALA A 162 -8.58 6.68 -15.22
C ALA A 162 -9.39 5.37 -15.29
N TYR A 163 -10.60 5.34 -14.72
CA TYR A 163 -11.48 4.17 -14.83
C TYR A 163 -11.91 3.90 -16.28
N SER A 164 -12.18 4.92 -17.09
CA SER A 164 -12.54 4.72 -18.51
C SER A 164 -11.37 4.25 -19.38
N GLN A 165 -10.13 4.52 -18.93
CA GLN A 165 -8.88 4.09 -19.55
C GLN A 165 -8.36 2.74 -19.02
N LEU A 166 -9.04 2.15 -18.03
CA LEU A 166 -8.72 0.84 -17.46
C LEU A 166 -9.62 -0.23 -18.08
N LYS A 167 -9.02 -1.21 -18.77
CA LYS A 167 -9.76 -2.27 -19.47
C LYS A 167 -9.37 -3.64 -18.93
N GLU A 168 -10.36 -4.42 -18.51
CA GLU A 168 -10.14 -5.82 -18.16
C GLU A 168 -9.83 -6.63 -19.43
N ILE A 169 -8.88 -7.54 -19.34
CA ILE A 169 -8.51 -8.43 -20.44
C ILE A 169 -9.45 -9.64 -20.42
N GLU A 170 -10.24 -9.86 -21.49
CA GLU A 170 -11.33 -10.86 -21.56
C GLU A 170 -10.93 -12.29 -21.16
N ASN A 171 -9.66 -12.66 -21.32
CA ASN A 171 -9.12 -13.98 -20.96
C ASN A 171 -8.00 -13.92 -19.91
N GLY A 172 -7.88 -12.79 -19.20
CA GLY A 172 -6.83 -12.57 -18.20
C GLY A 172 -7.15 -13.13 -16.80
N LEU A 173 -8.39 -13.55 -16.57
CA LEU A 173 -8.84 -14.10 -15.29
C LEU A 173 -8.18 -15.45 -15.01
N ARG A 174 -7.55 -15.57 -13.84
CA ARG A 174 -6.93 -16.83 -13.38
C ARG A 174 -7.41 -17.20 -11.98
N ILE A 175 -7.55 -18.51 -11.76
CA ILE A 175 -7.75 -19.08 -10.43
C ILE A 175 -6.38 -19.23 -9.78
N VAL A 176 -6.26 -18.81 -8.53
CA VAL A 176 -5.01 -18.90 -7.77
C VAL A 176 -4.88 -20.29 -7.16
N ASP A 177 -3.67 -20.85 -7.23
CA ASP A 177 -3.31 -22.03 -6.45
C ASP A 177 -3.13 -21.62 -4.99
N TYR A 178 -4.15 -21.92 -4.18
CA TYR A 178 -4.18 -21.51 -2.78
C TYR A 178 -2.98 -22.01 -1.99
N GLU A 179 -2.63 -23.30 -2.10
CA GLU A 179 -1.56 -23.87 -1.27
C GLU A 179 -0.22 -23.21 -1.58
N VAL A 180 0.07 -23.00 -2.87
CA VAL A 180 1.33 -22.37 -3.30
C VAL A 180 1.41 -20.91 -2.86
N PHE A 181 0.38 -20.11 -3.13
CA PHE A 181 0.47 -18.66 -2.90
C PHE A 181 0.15 -18.25 -1.47
N ASN A 182 -0.65 -19.02 -0.73
CA ASN A 182 -0.84 -18.81 0.70
C ASN A 182 0.44 -19.13 1.48
N GLU A 183 1.17 -20.21 1.13
CA GLU A 183 2.46 -20.51 1.74
C GLU A 183 3.48 -19.40 1.47
N LYS A 184 3.59 -18.92 0.22
CA LYS A 184 4.44 -17.78 -0.14
C LYS A 184 4.11 -16.53 0.69
N TYR A 185 2.82 -16.18 0.76
CA TYR A 185 2.34 -15.04 1.55
C TYR A 185 2.75 -15.14 3.03
N ASN A 186 2.49 -16.30 3.65
CA ASN A 186 2.81 -16.52 5.07
C ASN A 186 4.32 -16.51 5.33
N SER A 187 5.12 -17.11 4.45
CA SER A 187 6.57 -17.13 4.56
C SER A 187 7.15 -15.71 4.47
N ARG A 188 6.66 -14.91 3.50
CA ARG A 188 7.02 -13.50 3.33
C ARG A 188 6.67 -12.66 4.55
N ASP A 189 5.44 -12.78 5.09
CA ASP A 189 5.01 -12.06 6.29
C ASP A 189 5.84 -12.46 7.52
N ALA A 190 6.10 -13.75 7.71
CA ALA A 190 6.91 -14.24 8.82
C ALA A 190 8.35 -13.72 8.76
N GLU A 191 8.97 -13.73 7.58
CA GLU A 191 10.31 -13.19 7.36
C GLU A 191 10.36 -11.67 7.58
N ALA A 192 9.38 -10.94 7.06
CA ALA A 192 9.26 -9.49 7.24
C ALA A 192 9.17 -9.14 8.72
N ARG A 193 8.33 -9.83 9.49
CA ARG A 193 8.18 -9.63 10.94
C ARG A 193 9.46 -9.95 11.70
N LYS A 194 10.20 -10.98 11.29
CA LYS A 194 11.49 -11.33 11.89
C LYS A 194 12.51 -10.20 11.68
N LYS A 195 12.72 -9.80 10.43
CA LYS A 195 13.64 -8.70 10.06
C LYS A 195 13.25 -7.39 10.72
N MET A 196 11.95 -7.13 10.85
CA MET A 196 11.44 -5.95 11.54
C MET A 196 11.89 -5.91 13.00
N ARG A 197 11.73 -7.03 13.74
CA ARG A 197 12.19 -7.09 15.14
C ARG A 197 13.70 -6.91 15.24
N GLU A 198 14.45 -7.62 14.41
CA GLU A 198 15.92 -7.52 14.37
C GLU A 198 16.39 -6.09 14.11
N LEU A 199 15.76 -5.36 13.17
CA LEU A 199 16.13 -3.98 12.86
C LEU A 199 15.74 -3.00 13.98
N VAL A 200 14.56 -3.18 14.59
CA VAL A 200 14.10 -2.33 15.70
C VAL A 200 14.98 -2.48 16.94
N ASP A 201 15.45 -3.70 17.22
CA ASP A 201 16.30 -4.01 18.37
C ASP A 201 17.80 -3.79 18.11
N SER A 202 18.17 -3.34 16.90
CA SER A 202 19.57 -3.09 16.51
C SER A 202 20.04 -1.68 16.89
N ASP A 203 21.35 -1.50 16.97
CA ASP A 203 22.00 -0.19 17.19
C ASP A 203 21.68 0.83 16.08
N ALA A 204 21.16 0.40 14.92
CA ALA A 204 20.69 1.31 13.88
C ALA A 204 19.44 2.11 14.31
N ASN A 205 18.65 1.57 15.25
CA ASN A 205 17.54 2.29 15.85
C ASN A 205 18.04 3.19 17.00
N GLU A 206 18.66 4.31 16.66
CA GLU A 206 19.26 5.20 17.67
C GLU A 206 18.22 6.02 18.46
N VAL A 207 16.98 6.11 17.98
CA VAL A 207 15.85 6.81 18.63
C VAL A 207 16.15 8.31 18.90
N GLU A 208 16.90 8.96 18.01
CA GLU A 208 17.21 10.40 18.13
C GLU A 208 16.32 11.26 17.23
N LYS A 209 16.08 10.80 15.99
CA LYS A 209 15.27 11.49 14.99
C LYS A 209 13.92 10.80 14.86
N VAL A 210 13.09 11.05 15.86
CA VAL A 210 11.79 10.41 16.06
C VAL A 210 10.64 11.33 15.67
N PHE A 211 9.43 10.80 15.54
CA PHE A 211 8.27 11.51 15.02
C PHE A 211 8.03 12.90 15.63
N SER A 212 8.09 13.05 16.95
CA SER A 212 7.89 14.35 17.61
C SER A 212 8.96 15.40 17.29
N THR A 213 10.18 14.99 16.95
CA THR A 213 11.28 15.88 16.58
C THR A 213 11.19 16.40 15.15
N LEU A 214 10.34 15.76 14.32
CA LEU A 214 10.16 16.07 12.91
C LEU A 214 9.06 17.12 12.66
N LEU A 215 8.38 17.59 13.69
CA LEU A 215 7.23 18.50 13.61
C LEU A 215 7.66 19.96 13.79
#